data_AF-A0A378A1T0-F1
#
_entry.id   AF-A0A378A1T0-F1
#
_cell.length_a   1.000
_cell.length_b   1.000
_cell.length_c   1.000
_cell.angle_alpha   90.00
_cell.angle_beta   90.00
_cell.angle_gamma   90.00
#
_symmetry.space_group_name_H-M   'P 1'
#
loop_
_entity.id
_entity.type
_entity.pdbx_description
1 polymer ?
#
loop_
_entity_poly.entity_id
_entity_poly.type
_entity_poly.pdbx_seq_one_letter_code
_entity_poly.pdbx_strand_id
1 'polypeptide(L)'
;MAFAVGHISGGHFNPAVTLGLWAGGRFPAKEVIGYIIAQVVGGIIAAAVLYVVASGKAGFDAAASGFASNGYGEHSRAASPCCRLSSLKLS
;
A
#
# COMPACT_ATOMS: atom_id res chain seq x y z
N MET A 1 0.68 7.02 8.97
CA MET A 1 -0.68 6.59 9.38
C MET A 1 -0.76 6.06 10.80
N ALA A 2 0.13 5.16 11.24
CA ALA A 2 0.06 4.55 12.58
C ALA A 2 -0.02 5.55 13.75
N PHE A 3 0.78 6.62 13.74
CA PHE A 3 0.73 7.66 14.78
C PHE A 3 -0.54 8.52 14.74
N ALA A 4 -1.10 8.77 13.56
CA ALA A 4 -2.23 9.70 13.40
C ALA A 4 -3.59 9.04 13.66
N VAL A 5 -3.78 7.80 13.21
CA VAL A 5 -5.09 7.12 13.20
C VAL A 5 -5.01 5.63 13.54
N GLY A 6 -3.82 5.13 13.87
CA GLY A 6 -3.61 3.71 14.19
C GLY A 6 -4.29 3.26 15.48
N HIS A 7 -4.38 4.15 16.48
CA HIS A 7 -5.03 3.88 17.76
C HIS A 7 -6.55 3.85 17.68
N ILE A 8 -7.16 4.51 16.68
CA ILE A 8 -8.61 4.49 16.46
C ILE A 8 -9.02 3.29 15.60
N SER A 9 -8.29 3.03 14.52
CA SER A 9 -8.72 2.09 13.49
C SER A 9 -8.00 0.74 13.53
N GLY A 10 -6.92 0.60 14.31
CA GLY A 10 -5.97 -0.52 14.20
C GLY A 10 -4.95 -0.34 13.07
N GLY A 11 -5.21 0.61 12.16
CA GLY A 11 -4.25 1.09 11.18
C GLY A 11 -3.88 0.09 10.09
N HIS A 12 -4.83 -0.73 9.63
CA HIS A 12 -4.51 -1.79 8.68
C HIS A 12 -4.11 -1.24 7.30
N PHE A 13 -4.83 -0.22 6.80
CA PHE A 13 -4.63 0.49 5.52
C PHE A 13 -4.28 -0.39 4.29
N ASN A 14 -4.58 -1.68 4.37
CA ASN A 14 -4.19 -2.70 3.42
C ASN A 14 -5.14 -3.90 3.55
N PRO A 15 -5.82 -4.31 2.48
CA PRO A 15 -6.75 -5.44 2.49
C PRO A 15 -6.09 -6.74 2.95
N ALA A 16 -4.84 -7.01 2.54
CA ALA A 16 -4.11 -8.21 2.92
C ALA A 16 -3.78 -8.24 4.43
N VAL A 17 -3.51 -7.07 5.03
CA VAL A 17 -3.27 -6.96 6.48
C VAL A 17 -4.58 -7.16 7.24
N THR A 18 -5.69 -6.58 6.77
CA THR A 18 -7.03 -6.79 7.35
C THR A 18 -7.40 -8.27 7.35
N LEU A 19 -7.17 -8.98 6.23
CA LEU A 19 -7.42 -10.42 6.11
C LEU A 19 -6.48 -11.24 7.02
N GLY A 20 -5.21 -10.89 7.13
CA GLY A 20 -4.25 -11.57 8.02
C GLY A 20 -4.63 -11.44 9.50
N LEU A 21 -5.11 -10.26 9.92
CA LEU A 21 -5.59 -10.03 11.29
C LEU A 21 -6.91 -10.76 11.56
N TRP A 22 -7.80 -10.83 10.58
CA TRP A 22 -9.01 -11.66 10.67
C TRP A 22 -8.68 -13.15 10.81
N ALA A 23 -7.80 -13.68 9.95
CA ALA A 23 -7.33 -15.07 10.01
C ALA A 23 -6.62 -15.39 11.33
N GLY A 24 -5.90 -14.42 11.90
CA GLY A 24 -5.28 -14.50 13.21
C GLY A 24 -6.23 -14.30 14.40
N GLY A 25 -7.55 -14.20 14.17
CA GLY A 25 -8.57 -14.03 15.22
C GLY A 25 -8.57 -12.66 15.92
N ARG A 26 -7.88 -11.67 15.36
CA ARG A 26 -7.65 -10.35 15.96
C ARG A 26 -8.55 -9.25 15.39
N PHE A 27 -9.43 -9.58 14.44
CA PHE A 27 -10.39 -8.65 13.84
C PHE A 27 -11.72 -9.35 13.51
N PRO A 28 -12.89 -8.75 13.81
CA PRO A 28 -14.18 -9.40 13.62
C PRO A 28 -14.54 -9.57 12.14
N ALA A 29 -15.00 -10.77 11.78
CA ALA A 29 -15.34 -11.14 10.39
C ALA A 29 -16.37 -10.21 9.73
N LYS A 30 -17.34 -9.72 10.51
CA LYS A 30 -18.42 -8.86 10.00
C LYS A 30 -17.92 -7.49 9.51
N GLU A 31 -16.80 -7.02 10.03
CA GLU A 31 -16.28 -5.68 9.73
C GLU A 31 -15.28 -5.72 8.57
N VAL A 32 -14.71 -6.89 8.25
CA VAL A 32 -13.68 -7.07 7.22
C VAL A 32 -14.10 -6.45 5.88
N ILE A 33 -15.32 -6.77 5.42
CA ILE A 33 -15.79 -6.31 4.11
C ILE A 33 -15.94 -4.78 4.10
N GLY A 34 -16.58 -4.21 5.12
CA GLY A 34 -16.74 -2.75 5.23
C GLY A 34 -15.39 -2.03 5.33
N TYR A 35 -14.44 -2.64 6.04
CA TYR A 35 -13.10 -2.10 6.21
C TYR A 35 -12.27 -2.13 4.92
N ILE A 36 -12.39 -3.22 4.13
CA ILE A 36 -11.75 -3.33 2.81
C ILE A 36 -12.37 -2.31 1.84
N ILE A 37 -13.69 -2.15 1.84
CA ILE A 37 -14.37 -1.14 0.99
C ILE A 37 -13.86 0.27 1.34
N ALA A 38 -13.79 0.62 2.63
CA ALA A 38 -13.26 1.90 3.07
C ALA A 38 -11.79 2.12 2.63
N GLN A 39 -10.96 1.07 2.69
CA GLN A 39 -9.57 1.11 2.22
C GLN A 39 -9.47 1.34 0.71
N VAL A 40 -10.28 0.65 -0.08
CA VAL A 40 -10.29 0.79 -1.56
C VAL A 40 -10.79 2.17 -1.97
N VAL A 41 -11.91 2.63 -1.39
CA VAL A 41 -12.46 3.96 -1.68
C VAL A 41 -11.48 5.06 -1.29
N GLY A 42 -10.87 4.97 -0.10
CA GLY A 42 -9.83 5.90 0.32
C GLY A 42 -8.62 5.91 -0.61
N GLY A 43 -8.19 4.73 -1.09
CA GLY A 43 -7.11 4.60 -2.07
C GLY A 43 -7.43 5.26 -3.42
N ILE A 44 -8.65 5.08 -3.93
CA ILE A 44 -9.11 5.70 -5.18
C ILE A 44 -9.12 7.23 -5.05
N ILE A 45 -9.67 7.76 -3.95
CA ILE A 45 -9.71 9.20 -3.69
C ILE A 45 -8.29 9.77 -3.58
N ALA A 46 -7.40 9.09 -2.84
CA ALA A 46 -6.00 9.52 -2.72
C ALA A 46 -5.27 9.52 -4.07
N ALA A 47 -5.49 8.50 -4.92
CA ALA A 47 -4.92 8.45 -6.26
C ALA A 47 -5.45 9.57 -7.16
N ALA A 48 -6.75 9.88 -7.08
CA ALA A 48 -7.36 10.98 -7.82
C ALA A 48 -6.76 12.34 -7.40
N VAL A 49 -6.63 12.60 -6.09
CA VAL A 49 -5.99 13.82 -5.58
C VAL A 49 -4.53 13.90 -6.04
N LEU A 50 -3.79 12.80 -5.95
CA LEU A 50 -2.40 12.74 -6.41
C LEU A 50 -2.28 13.00 -7.91
N TYR A 51 -3.20 12.47 -8.72
CA TYR A 51 -3.25 12.74 -10.16
C TYR A 51 -3.46 14.23 -10.46
N VAL A 52 -4.39 14.89 -9.77
CA VAL A 52 -4.62 16.34 -9.96
C VAL A 52 -3.37 17.15 -9.61
N VAL A 53 -2.71 16.82 -8.49
CA VAL A 53 -1.49 17.52 -8.05
C VAL A 53 -0.31 17.25 -9.00
N ALA A 54 -0.11 16.01 -9.42
CA ALA A 54 1.05 15.61 -10.23
C ALA A 54 0.91 15.99 -11.71
N SER A 55 -0.31 16.13 -12.23
CA SER A 55 -0.57 16.57 -13.61
C SER A 55 -0.08 17.98 -13.90
N GLY A 56 0.17 18.80 -12.87
CA GLY A 56 0.81 20.12 -13.02
C GLY A 56 2.32 20.07 -13.30
N LYS A 57 2.95 18.89 -13.23
CA LYS A 57 4.39 18.72 -13.41
C LYS A 57 4.70 18.25 -14.83
N ALA A 58 5.51 19.00 -15.56
CA ALA A 58 5.94 18.62 -16.92
C ALA A 58 6.64 17.25 -16.92
N GLY A 59 6.17 16.33 -17.76
CA GLY A 59 6.69 14.97 -17.87
C GLY A 59 6.10 13.94 -16.90
N PHE A 60 5.03 14.28 -16.17
CA PHE A 60 4.30 13.28 -15.38
C PHE A 60 3.51 12.32 -16.29
N ASP A 61 3.80 11.03 -16.19
CA ASP A 61 3.04 9.96 -16.83
C ASP A 61 2.43 9.06 -15.75
N ALA A 62 1.10 8.99 -15.70
CA ALA A 62 0.37 8.26 -14.67
C ALA A 62 0.55 6.73 -14.77
N ALA A 63 0.76 6.21 -15.98
CA ALA A 63 0.94 4.78 -16.20
C ALA A 63 2.35 4.33 -15.80
N ALA A 64 3.37 5.11 -16.16
CA ALA A 64 4.77 4.83 -15.83
C ALA A 64 5.08 5.04 -14.34
N SER A 65 4.43 6.01 -13.69
CA SER A 65 4.65 6.30 -12.27
C SER A 65 3.94 5.34 -11.32
N GLY A 66 2.88 4.65 -11.79
CA GLY A 66 2.21 3.58 -11.05
C GLY A 66 1.68 3.96 -9.67
N PHE A 67 1.52 5.26 -9.38
CA PHE A 67 1.09 5.80 -8.08
C PHE A 67 1.79 5.18 -6.85
N ALA A 68 3.12 5.01 -6.95
CA ALA A 68 3.95 4.42 -5.89
C ALA A 68 3.61 2.95 -5.54
N SER A 69 2.91 2.25 -6.43
CA SER A 69 2.66 0.81 -6.33
C SER A 69 3.96 0.02 -6.32
N ASN A 70 3.98 -1.08 -5.58
CA ASN A 70 5.09 -2.01 -5.57
C ASN A 70 4.97 -2.94 -6.79
N GLY A 71 6.05 -3.16 -7.54
CA GLY A 71 6.11 -4.20 -8.56
C GLY A 71 6.47 -5.58 -8.00
N TYR A 72 6.28 -6.63 -8.80
CA TYR A 72 6.69 -8.01 -8.51
C TYR A 72 7.81 -8.46 -9.46
N GLY A 73 8.57 -9.50 -9.09
CA GLY A 73 9.68 -10.01 -9.91
C GLY A 73 10.79 -8.97 -10.12
N GLU A 74 11.15 -8.71 -11.37
CA GLU A 74 12.18 -7.73 -11.75
C GLU A 74 11.79 -6.29 -11.39
N HIS A 75 10.49 -6.00 -11.27
CA HIS A 75 9.98 -4.69 -10.85
C HIS A 75 9.82 -4.56 -9.33
N SER A 76 10.25 -5.56 -8.55
CA SER A 76 10.22 -5.50 -7.10
C SER A 76 11.41 -4.72 -6.54
N ARG A 77 11.18 -3.92 -5.49
CA ARG A 77 12.25 -3.19 -4.78
C ARG A 77 13.27 -4.15 -4.13
N ALA A 78 12.91 -5.41 -3.91
CA ALA A 78 13.81 -6.47 -3.44
C ALA A 78 14.77 -6.97 -4.54
N ALA A 79 14.38 -6.88 -5.82
CA ALA A 79 15.25 -7.22 -6.94
C ALA A 79 16.28 -6.12 -7.23
N SER A 80 16.04 -4.89 -6.74
CA SER A 80 16.96 -3.76 -6.87
C SER A 80 18.36 -4.11 -6.36
N PRO A 81 19.43 -3.62 -7.02
CA PRO A 81 20.81 -3.94 -6.66
C PRO A 81 21.10 -3.74 -5.17
N CYS A 82 20.59 -2.65 -4.59
CA CYS A 82 20.79 -2.32 -3.18
C CYS A 82 20.23 -3.39 -2.21
N CYS A 83 19.06 -3.95 -2.50
CA CYS A 83 18.46 -4.98 -1.65
C CYS A 83 19.11 -6.36 -1.89
N ARG A 84 19.46 -6.66 -3.16
CA ARG A 84 20.14 -7.89 -3.56
C ARG A 84 21.55 -8.02 -2.96
N LEU A 85 22.31 -6.93 -2.88
CA LEU A 85 23.62 -6.89 -2.22
C LEU A 85 23.54 -7.10 -0.70
N SER A 86 22.42 -6.71 -0.07
CA SER A 86 22.18 -6.98 1.35
C SER A 86 21.94 -8.48 1.58
N SER A 87 21.10 -9.12 0.77
CA SER A 87 20.84 -10.57 0.88
C SER A 87 22.09 -11.43 0.63
N LEU A 88 23.00 -10.99 -0.24
CA LEU A 88 24.29 -11.66 -0.50
C LEU A 88 25.32 -11.53 0.63
N LYS A 89 25.17 -10.54 1.52
CA LYS A 89 26.04 -10.35 2.70
C LYS A 89 25.57 -11.12 3.93
N LEU A 90 24.38 -11.72 3.87
CA LEU A 90 23.79 -12.54 4.92
C LEU A 90 23.84 -14.06 4.61
N SER A 91 24.56 -14.48 3.55
CA SER A 91 24.87 -15.89 3.22
C SER A 91 26.37 -16.11 3.26
#